data_AF-A0A0S1SQC0-F1
#
_entry.id   AF-A0A0S1SQC0-F1
#
_cell.length_a   1.000
_cell.length_b   1.000
_cell.length_c   1.000
_cell.angle_alpha   90.00
_cell.angle_beta   90.00
_cell.angle_gamma   90.00
#
_symmetry.space_group_name_H-M   'P 1'
#
loop_
_entity.id
_entity.type
_entity.pdbx_description
1 polymer ?
#
loop_
_entity_poly.entity_id
_entity_poly.type
_entity_poly.pdbx_seq_one_letter_code
_entity_poly.pdbx_strand_id
1 'polypeptide(L)' 'MAVPWQVMNRIRSKVREIVREDVDESFFTYDRGSGEIVSNRKIGGYHFIFDAEGNLIKQHQD' A
#
# COMPACT_ATOMS: atom_id res chain seq x y z
N MET A 1 -12.32 -9.29 3.45
CA MET A 1 -11.05 -10.04 3.52
C MET A 1 -10.02 -9.07 4.05
N ALA A 2 -9.31 -9.46 5.10
CA ALA A 2 -8.15 -8.72 5.56
C ALA A 2 -6.96 -9.12 4.68
N VAL A 3 -6.08 -8.17 4.39
CA VAL A 3 -4.81 -8.45 3.71
C VAL A 3 -3.97 -9.36 4.61
N PRO A 4 -3.35 -10.45 4.11
CA PRO A 4 -2.48 -11.28 4.92
C PRO A 4 -1.34 -10.47 5.56
N TRP A 5 -0.99 -10.76 6.82
CA TRP A 5 0.02 -9.98 7.57
C TRP A 5 1.38 -9.91 6.84
N GLN A 6 1.77 -10.98 6.13
CA GLN A 6 3.02 -11.03 5.37
C GLN A 6 3.03 -10.03 4.21
N VAL A 7 1.90 -9.94 3.51
CA VAL A 7 1.67 -8.99 2.42
C VAL A 7 1.72 -7.56 2.95
N MET A 8 1.01 -7.30 4.07
CA MET A 8 0.99 -5.97 4.69
C MET A 8 2.38 -5.52 5.15
N ASN A 9 3.18 -6.41 5.78
CA ASN A 9 4.56 -6.08 6.16
C ASN A 9 5.42 -5.71 4.96
N ARG A 10 5.25 -6.41 3.83
CA ARG A 10 5.99 -6.13 2.59
C ARG A 10 5.62 -4.75 2.03
N ILE A 11 4.33 -4.45 1.99
CA ILE A 11 3.80 -3.15 1.56
C ILE A 11 4.37 -2.02 2.43
N ARG A 12 4.26 -2.14 3.75
CA ARG A 12 4.76 -1.13 4.70
C ARG A 12 6.27 -0.93 4.57
N SER A 13 7.04 -2.02 4.43
CA SER A 13 8.47 -1.95 4.19
C SER A 13 8.79 -1.19 2.90
N LYS A 14 8.00 -1.39 1.83
CA LYS A 14 8.21 -0.71 0.55
C LYS A 14 7.87 0.77 0.63
N VAL A 15 6.76 1.12 1.28
CA VAL A 15 6.39 2.53 1.51
C VAL A 15 7.47 3.23 2.35
N ARG A 16 7.95 2.60 3.42
CA ARG A 16 9.05 3.14 4.24
C ARG A 16 10.34 3.34 3.45
N GLU A 17 10.65 2.49 2.47
CA GLU A 17 11.80 2.70 1.58
C GLU A 17 11.64 3.95 0.70
N ILE A 18 10.41 4.20 0.20
CA ILE A 18 10.12 5.27 -0.75
C ILE A 18 9.98 6.63 -0.04
N VAL A 19 9.12 6.72 0.97
CA VAL A 19 8.81 7.99 1.64
C VAL A 19 9.59 8.21 2.93
N ARG A 20 10.34 7.21 3.41
CA ARG A 20 11.06 7.24 4.71
C ARG A 20 10.16 7.46 5.93
N GLU A 21 8.87 7.20 5.78
CA GLU A 21 7.86 7.29 6.84
C GLU A 21 7.25 5.91 7.10
N ASP A 22 6.82 5.67 8.35
CA ASP A 22 6.08 4.45 8.71
C ASP A 22 4.57 4.70 8.57
N VAL A 23 3.84 3.68 8.15
CA VAL A 23 2.39 3.73 7.96
C VAL A 23 1.74 2.54 8.63
N ASP A 24 0.59 2.76 9.27
CA ASP A 24 -0.20 1.69 9.85
C ASP A 24 -0.92 0.84 8.79
N GLU A 25 -1.33 -0.37 9.15
CA GLU A 25 -2.12 -1.26 8.28
C GLU A 25 -3.42 -0.58 7.80
N SER A 26 -4.05 0.24 8.65
CA SER A 26 -5.26 1.00 8.31
C SER A 26 -5.04 2.08 7.25
N PHE A 27 -3.79 2.35 6.88
CA PHE A 27 -3.46 3.22 5.76
C PHE A 27 -3.87 2.60 4.43
N PHE A 28 -4.01 1.28 4.35
CA PHE A 28 -4.34 0.57 3.12
C PHE A 28 -5.72 -0.07 3.20
N THR A 29 -6.40 -0.12 2.05
CA THR A 29 -7.67 -0.84 1.87
C THR A 29 -7.53 -1.83 0.75
N TYR A 30 -8.07 -3.03 0.95
CA TYR A 30 -8.20 -4.04 -0.09
C TYR A 30 -9.47 -3.77 -0.91
N ASP A 31 -9.29 -3.41 -2.18
CA ASP A 31 -10.36 -3.28 -3.15
C ASP A 31 -10.74 -4.67 -3.68
N ARG A 32 -11.97 -5.10 -3.40
CA ARG A 32 -12.46 -6.42 -3.85
C ARG A 32 -12.83 -6.46 -5.33
N GLY A 33 -13.05 -5.31 -5.95
CA GLY A 33 -13.44 -5.21 -7.36
C GLY A 33 -12.23 -5.44 -8.27
N SER A 34 -11.08 -4.85 -7.96
CA SER A 34 -9.83 -5.00 -8.69
C SER A 34 -8.88 -6.05 -8.11
N GLY A 35 -9.06 -6.43 -6.84
CA GLY A 35 -8.14 -7.32 -6.14
C GLY A 35 -6.84 -6.63 -5.71
N GLU A 36 -6.85 -5.30 -5.63
CA GLU A 36 -5.68 -4.46 -5.34
C GLU A 36 -5.71 -3.94 -3.89
N ILE A 37 -4.54 -3.54 -3.40
CA ILE A 37 -4.38 -2.89 -2.10
C ILE A 37 -4.00 -1.43 -2.36
N VAL A 38 -4.87 -0.52 -1.95
CA VAL A 38 -4.78 0.91 -2.28
C VAL A 38 -4.55 1.73 -1.02
N SER A 39 -3.67 2.71 -1.08
CA SER A 39 -3.51 3.69 0.00
C SER A 39 -4.78 4.53 0.17
N ASN A 40 -5.27 4.71 1.39
CA ASN A 40 -6.47 5.52 1.70
C ASN A 40 -6.21 7.02 1.60
N ARG A 41 -4.95 7.44 1.73
CA ARG A 41 -4.52 8.84 1.65
C ARG A 41 -3.12 8.92 1.07
N LYS A 42 -2.71 10.11 0.64
CA LYS A 42 -1.34 10.35 0.17
C LYS A 42 -0.37 10.44 1.35
N ILE A 43 0.86 9.97 1.15
CA ILE A 43 1.98 10.16 2.08
C ILE A 43 3.21 10.63 1.31
N GLY A 44 3.86 11.69 1.78
CA GLY A 44 4.95 12.35 1.03
C GLY A 44 4.56 12.83 -0.38
N GLY A 45 3.27 13.06 -0.65
CA GLY A 45 2.76 13.38 -2.00
C GLY A 45 2.47 12.17 -2.89
N TYR A 46 2.74 10.95 -2.41
CA TYR A 46 2.55 9.70 -3.15
C TYR A 46 1.24 9.00 -2.80
N HIS A 47 0.59 8.45 -3.82
CA HIS A 47 -0.49 7.48 -3.72
C HIS A 47 0.00 6.12 -4.24
N PHE A 48 -0.25 5.04 -3.49
CA PHE A 48 0.28 3.71 -3.79
C PHE A 48 -0.83 2.71 -4.08
N ILE A 49 -0.60 1.87 -5.09
CA ILE A 49 -1.46 0.74 -5.47
C ILE A 49 -0.57 -0.49 -5.57
N PHE A 50 -0.93 -1.53 -4.82
CA PHE A 50 -0.26 -2.82 -4.77
C PHE A 50 -1.20 -3.92 -5.26
N ASP A 51 -0.64 -5.02 -5.76
CA ASP A 51 -1.42 -6.24 -6.03
C ASP A 51 -1.76 -6.98 -4.73
N ALA A 52 -2.56 -8.05 -4.85
CA ALA A 52 -2.92 -8.92 -3.73
C ALA A 52 -1.72 -9.61 -3.04
N GLU A 53 -0.56 -9.67 -3.70
CA GLU A 53 0.69 -10.24 -3.18
C GLU A 53 1.60 -9.18 -2.53
N GLY A 54 1.22 -7.91 -2.60
CA GLY A 54 1.94 -6.77 -2.05
C GLY A 54 3.07 -6.24 -2.93
N ASN A 55 3.07 -6.56 -4.22
CA ASN A 55 3.98 -5.91 -5.15
C ASN A 55 3.39 -4.58 -5.63
N LEU A 56 4.23 -3.56 -5.77
CA LEU A 56 3.81 -2.23 -6.20
C LEU A 56 3.41 -2.27 -7.68
N ILE A 57 2.13 -2.06 -7.98
CA ILE A 57 1.63 -1.93 -9.35
C ILE A 57 1.83 -0.51 -9.85
N LYS A 58 1.43 0.47 -9.02
CA LYS A 58 1.41 1.88 -9.42
C LYS A 58 1.72 2.79 -8.23
N GLN A 59 2.57 3.77 -8.50
CA GLN A 59 2.75 4.93 -7.63
C GLN A 59 2.40 6.19 -8.44
N HIS A 60 1.64 7.09 -7.85
CA HIS A 60 1.34 8.40 -8.43
C HIS A 60 1.81 9.49 -7.49
N GLN A 61 2.60 10.44 -8.00
CA GLN A 61 3.03 11.63 -7.29
C GLN A 61 2.27 12.81 -7.89
N ASP A 62 1.61 13.59 -7.04
CA ASP A 62 1.05 14.89 -7.42
C ASP A 62 2.14 15.97 -7.45
#